data_AF-A0A7G2SIF0-F1
#
_entry.id   AF-A0A7G2SIF0-F1
#
_cell.length_a   1.000
_cell.length_b   1.000
_cell.length_c   1.000
_cell.angle_alpha   90.00
_cell.angle_beta   90.00
_cell.angle_gamma   90.00
#
_symmetry.space_group_name_H-M   'P 1'
#
loop_
_entity.id
_entity.type
_entity.pdbx_description
1 polymer ?
#
loop_
_entity_poly.entity_id
_entity_poly.type
_entity_poly.pdbx_seq_one_letter_code
_entity_poly.pdbx_strand_id
1 'polypeptide(L)'
;MVRNRELSDPILIGRDHLDFGLVTSLNREIESMQADADTASNLTLFNTLLSVTGGAACISVHHGGGVGMKFSQCFEVVTICDGTEEAVSHRCGL
;
A
#
# COMPACT_ATOMS: atom_id res chain seq x y z
N MET A 1 -13.01 -15.92 9.52
CA MET A 1 -12.06 -16.87 10.15
C MET A 1 -11.71 -16.44 11.57
N VAL A 2 -11.03 -15.30 11.78
CA VAL A 2 -10.66 -14.79 13.12
C VAL A 2 -11.86 -14.65 14.07
N ARG A 3 -12.94 -13.95 13.65
CA ARG A 3 -14.18 -13.81 14.45
C ARG A 3 -14.80 -15.15 14.87
N ASN A 4 -14.68 -16.17 14.02
CA ASN A 4 -15.26 -17.50 14.25
C ASN A 4 -14.27 -18.46 14.94
N ARG A 5 -13.07 -17.99 15.31
CA ARG A 5 -12.00 -18.78 15.93
C ARG A 5 -11.48 -19.95 15.09
N GLU A 6 -11.63 -19.87 13.78
CA GLU A 6 -10.94 -20.78 12.85
C GLU A 6 -9.44 -20.44 12.77
N LEU A 7 -9.11 -19.15 12.93
CA LEU A 7 -7.77 -18.67 13.22
C LEU A 7 -7.73 -18.27 14.69
N SER A 8 -6.66 -18.64 15.40
CA SER A 8 -6.52 -18.40 16.84
C SER A 8 -6.30 -16.94 17.20
N ASP A 9 -5.70 -16.18 16.27
CA ASP A 9 -5.18 -14.83 16.52
C ASP A 9 -5.49 -13.89 15.36
N PRO A 10 -5.46 -12.57 15.58
CA PRO A 10 -5.50 -11.57 14.51
C PRO A 10 -4.41 -11.81 13.47
N ILE A 11 -4.72 -11.48 12.22
CA ILE A 11 -3.76 -11.57 11.11
C ILE A 11 -3.51 -10.19 10.53
N LEU A 12 -2.27 -9.96 10.11
CA LEU A 12 -1.87 -8.78 9.35
C LEU A 12 -1.97 -9.13 7.87
N ILE A 13 -2.65 -8.27 7.12
CA ILE A 13 -2.64 -8.30 5.66
C ILE A 13 -1.89 -7.07 5.19
N GLY A 14 -0.81 -7.30 4.46
CA GLY A 14 -0.04 -6.24 3.83
C GLY A 14 0.46 -6.69 2.47
N ARG A 15 1.23 -5.82 1.84
CA ARG A 15 1.84 -6.05 0.53
C ARG A 15 3.15 -5.29 0.46
N ASP A 16 4.04 -5.75 -0.42
CA ASP A 16 5.27 -5.01 -0.72
C ASP A 16 4.94 -3.64 -1.31
N HIS A 17 5.91 -2.72 -1.28
CA HIS A 17 5.79 -1.44 -1.98
C HIS A 17 5.76 -1.64 -3.50
N LEU A 18 6.29 -2.77 -3.98
CA LEU A 18 6.19 -3.24 -5.35
C LEU A 18 4.77 -3.75 -5.65
N ASP A 19 3.83 -2.83 -5.78
CA ASP A 19 2.47 -3.14 -6.18
C ASP A 19 1.85 -2.00 -7.00
N PHE A 20 0.77 -2.32 -7.72
CA PHE A 20 0.07 -1.38 -8.57
C PHE A 20 -0.36 -0.14 -7.77
N GLY A 21 0.14 1.02 -8.20
CA GLY A 21 -0.18 2.30 -7.58
C GLY A 21 0.45 2.53 -6.20
N LEU A 22 1.45 1.77 -5.77
CA LEU A 22 2.25 2.10 -4.57
C LEU A 22 3.74 2.33 -4.83
N VAL A 23 4.17 2.32 -6.08
CA VAL A 23 5.54 2.68 -6.43
C VAL A 23 5.62 3.50 -7.71
N THR A 24 6.41 4.57 -7.63
CA THR A 24 6.90 5.33 -8.76
C THR A 24 8.40 5.13 -8.85
N SER A 25 8.84 4.32 -9.81
CA SER A 25 10.26 4.13 -10.14
C SER A 25 10.44 3.99 -11.65
N LEU A 26 11.06 5.00 -12.26
CA LEU A 26 11.21 5.13 -13.71
C LEU A 26 12.19 4.15 -14.33
N ASN A 27 13.04 3.52 -13.50
CA ASN A 27 14.08 2.60 -13.94
C ASN A 27 13.76 1.14 -13.59
N ARG A 28 12.52 0.84 -13.16
CA ARG A 28 12.10 -0.51 -12.79
C ARG A 28 10.60 -0.73 -12.97
N GLU A 29 9.75 -0.25 -12.05
CA GLU A 29 8.32 -0.62 -12.04
C GLU A 29 7.46 0.08 -13.08
N ILE A 30 7.75 1.35 -13.38
CA ILE A 30 7.02 2.15 -14.36
C ILE A 30 7.92 2.56 -15.53
N GLU A 31 8.95 1.75 -15.79
CA GLU A 31 9.84 1.98 -16.94
C GLU A 31 9.02 1.98 -18.24
N SER A 32 9.26 2.97 -19.10
CA SER A 32 8.57 3.12 -20.38
C SER A 32 7.04 3.26 -20.30
N MET A 33 6.51 3.65 -19.15
CA MET A 33 5.08 3.95 -19.02
C MET A 33 4.70 5.11 -19.94
N GLN A 34 3.52 5.03 -20.58
CA GLN A 34 3.07 6.04 -21.54
C GLN A 34 2.74 7.39 -20.87
N ALA A 35 2.38 7.36 -19.58
CA ALA A 35 2.14 8.58 -18.80
C ALA A 35 3.45 9.11 -18.23
N ASP A 36 3.51 10.43 -17.99
CA ASP A 36 4.67 11.07 -17.40
C ASP A 36 4.87 10.71 -15.91
N ALA A 37 6.07 11.02 -15.41
CA ALA A 37 6.49 10.70 -14.05
C ALA A 37 5.66 11.42 -12.97
N ASP A 38 5.24 12.66 -13.24
CA ASP A 38 4.46 13.47 -12.29
C ASP A 38 3.07 12.86 -12.10
N THR A 39 2.44 12.44 -13.20
CA THR A 39 1.15 11.75 -13.20
C THR A 39 1.25 10.43 -12.44
N ALA A 40 2.31 9.65 -12.67
CA ALA A 40 2.55 8.38 -11.98
C ALA A 40 2.78 8.58 -10.47
N SER A 41 3.60 9.57 -10.08
CA SER A 41 3.88 9.92 -8.69
C SER A 41 2.62 10.35 -7.94
N ASN A 42 1.81 11.22 -8.54
CA ASN A 42 0.56 11.68 -7.94
C ASN A 42 -0.44 10.55 -7.76
N LEU A 43 -0.60 9.65 -8.75
CA LEU A 43 -1.47 8.48 -8.61
C LEU A 43 -1.03 7.61 -7.44
N THR A 44 0.27 7.39 -7.31
CA THR A 44 0.87 6.59 -6.24
C THR A 44 0.60 7.21 -4.85
N LEU A 45 0.80 8.53 -4.74
CA LEU A 45 0.51 9.27 -3.52
C LEU A 45 -0.98 9.24 -3.17
N PHE A 46 -1.87 9.44 -4.14
CA PHE A 46 -3.32 9.41 -3.91
C PHE A 46 -3.82 8.03 -3.49
N ASN A 47 -3.27 6.95 -4.06
CA ASN A 47 -3.59 5.59 -3.61
C ASN A 47 -3.21 5.39 -2.13
N THR A 48 -2.05 5.89 -1.74
CA THR A 48 -1.59 5.84 -0.35
C THR A 48 -2.51 6.64 0.58
N LEU A 49 -2.87 7.87 0.21
CA LEU A 49 -3.79 8.71 0.98
C LEU A 49 -5.19 8.09 1.07
N LEU A 50 -5.64 7.42 0.01
CA LEU A 50 -6.90 6.69 0.01
C LEU A 50 -6.84 5.56 1.04
N SER A 51 -5.76 4.77 1.10
CA SER A 51 -5.57 3.73 2.11
C SER A 51 -5.53 4.29 3.55
N VAL A 52 -4.91 5.46 3.78
CA VAL A 52 -4.98 6.17 5.07
C VAL A 52 -6.44 6.45 5.44
N THR A 53 -7.20 7.09 4.55
CA THR A 53 -8.60 7.44 4.81
C THR A 53 -9.53 6.22 4.85
N GLY A 54 -9.13 5.12 4.21
CA GLY A 54 -9.84 3.85 4.16
C GLY A 54 -9.67 2.98 5.40
N GLY A 55 -8.89 3.44 6.39
CA GLY A 55 -8.72 2.75 7.68
C GLY A 55 -7.57 1.74 7.71
N ALA A 56 -6.55 1.91 6.87
CA ALA A 56 -5.33 1.10 6.99
C ALA A 56 -4.73 1.24 8.40
N ALA A 57 -4.25 0.14 8.96
CA ALA A 57 -3.68 0.11 10.31
C ALA A 57 -2.28 0.74 10.36
N CYS A 58 -1.49 0.58 9.30
CA CYS A 58 -0.19 1.21 9.15
C CYS A 58 0.08 1.55 7.69
N ILE A 59 0.73 2.68 7.48
CA ILE A 59 1.20 3.17 6.19
C ILE A 59 2.66 3.58 6.37
N SER A 60 3.55 3.10 5.51
CA SER A 60 4.94 3.53 5.46
C SER A 60 5.23 4.22 4.14
N VAL A 61 6.05 5.28 4.18
CA VAL A 61 6.41 6.09 3.00
C VAL A 61 7.92 6.10 2.87
N HIS A 62 8.44 5.46 1.84
CA HIS A 62 9.86 5.26 1.64
C HIS A 62 10.34 5.94 0.36
N HIS A 63 11.60 6.38 0.41
CA HIS A 63 12.29 6.97 -0.72
C HIS A 63 13.51 6.15 -1.10
N GLY A 64 13.68 5.87 -2.39
CA GLY A 64 14.82 5.14 -2.93
C GLY A 64 14.79 3.63 -2.68
N GLY A 65 13.64 3.06 -2.32
CA GLY A 65 13.47 1.61 -2.20
C GLY A 65 13.88 0.90 -3.50
N GLY A 66 14.73 -0.11 -3.38
CA GLY A 66 15.21 -0.95 -4.49
C GLY A 66 16.28 -0.31 -5.38
N VAL A 67 16.01 0.87 -5.94
CA VAL A 67 16.83 1.53 -6.97
C VAL A 67 17.74 2.65 -6.45
N GLY A 68 17.69 2.92 -5.14
CA GLY A 68 18.55 3.90 -4.49
C GLY A 68 18.00 5.32 -4.46
N MET A 69 18.67 6.17 -3.69
CA MET A 69 18.27 7.55 -3.41
C MET A 69 17.96 8.32 -4.70
N LYS A 70 16.86 9.08 -4.71
CA LYS A 70 16.31 9.87 -5.84
C LYS A 70 15.59 9.09 -6.93
N PHE A 71 15.63 7.75 -6.94
CA PHE A 71 15.13 6.97 -8.08
C PHE A 71 13.77 6.28 -7.85
N SER A 72 13.23 6.34 -6.63
CA SER A 72 11.89 5.84 -6.36
C SER A 72 11.19 6.53 -5.20
N GLN A 73 9.86 6.54 -5.27
CA GLN A 73 8.96 6.75 -4.14
C GLN A 73 8.10 5.51 -4.03
N CYS A 74 8.05 4.89 -2.85
CA CYS A 74 7.39 3.61 -2.66
C CYS A 74 6.70 3.58 -1.29
N PHE A 75 5.53 2.96 -1.23
CA PHE A 75 4.62 3.05 -0.10
C PHE A 75 4.14 1.67 0.33
N GLU A 76 3.81 1.50 1.60
CA GLU A 76 3.23 0.25 2.14
C GLU A 76 1.85 0.49 2.70
N VAL A 77 1.02 -0.54 2.63
CA VAL A 77 -0.28 -0.57 3.28
C VAL A 77 -0.40 -1.87 4.05
N VAL A 78 -0.72 -1.77 5.34
CA VAL A 78 -0.97 -2.90 6.22
C VAL A 78 -2.29 -2.68 6.96
N THR A 79 -3.13 -3.71 7.00
CA THR A 79 -4.39 -3.78 7.76
C THR A 79 -4.36 -4.96 8.71
N ILE A 80 -5.08 -4.81 9.83
CA ILE A 80 -5.27 -5.87 10.81
C ILE A 80 -6.67 -6.45 10.64
N CYS A 81 -6.76 -7.77 10.50
CA CYS A 81 -8.01 -8.50 10.61
C CYS A 81 -8.08 -9.14 11.99
N ASP A 82 -8.65 -8.42 12.95
CA ASP A 82 -8.83 -8.88 14.35
C ASP A 82 -10.21 -9.51 14.63
N GLY A 83 -11.10 -9.50 13.64
CA GLY A 83 -12.45 -10.06 13.75
C GLY A 83 -13.52 -9.11 14.29
N THR A 84 -13.18 -7.85 14.55
CA THR A 84 -14.12 -6.79 14.94
C THR A 84 -14.99 -6.33 13.76
N GLU A 85 -16.16 -5.74 14.04
CA GLU A 85 -17.00 -5.12 13.00
C GLU A 85 -16.34 -3.88 12.40
N GLU A 86 -15.54 -3.15 13.19
CA GLU A 86 -14.76 -2.00 12.74
C GLU A 86 -13.77 -2.40 11.64
N ALA A 87 -12.97 -3.45 11.86
CA ALA A 87 -12.04 -3.97 10.86
C ALA A 87 -12.75 -4.46 9.58
N VAL A 88 -13.99 -4.92 9.66
CA VAL A 88 -14.82 -5.30 8.50
C VAL A 88 -15.34 -4.06 7.74
N SER A 89 -15.60 -2.97 8.44
CA SER A 89 -16.09 -1.72 7.83
C SER A 89 -15.02 -0.96 7.05
N HIS A 90 -13.74 -1.19 7.35
CA HIS A 90 -12.62 -0.53 6.69
C HIS A 90 -12.54 -0.94 5.21
N ARG A 91 -12.23 0.03 4.35
CA ARG A 91 -12.08 -0.17 2.90
C ARG A 91 -10.66 0.23 2.50
N CYS A 92 -9.69 -0.50 3.03
CA CYS A 92 -8.27 -0.17 2.88
C CYS A 92 -7.72 -0.37 1.46
N GLY A 93 -8.52 -0.90 0.51
CA GLY A 93 -8.13 -1.10 -0.87
C GLY A 93 -7.06 -2.19 -1.06
N LEU A 94 -7.10 -3.24 -0.23
CA LEU A 94 -6.27 -4.44 -0.33
C LEU A 94 -6.88 -5.47 -1.27
#